data_AF-A0A0Q6A0X0-F1
#
_entry.id   AF-A0A0Q6A0X0-F1
#
_cell.length_a   1.000
_cell.length_b   1.000
_cell.length_c   1.000
_cell.angle_alpha   90.00
_cell.angle_beta   90.00
_cell.angle_gamma   90.00
#
_symmetry.space_group_name_H-M   'P 1'
#
loop_
_entity.id
_entity.type
_entity.pdbx_description
1 polymer ?
#
loop_
_entity_poly.entity_id
_entity_poly.type
_entity_poly.pdbx_seq_one_letter_code
_entity_poly.pdbx_strand_id
1 'polypeptide(L)'
;MTRQIPDRLIFENKEYHLNNYILDDYFREFPKKRPNFEISFTALWRGYIAIFEIKDKKLLIKEINCLTDINFNMKSFKEEIFPENKFEWYSGLIRIDDFRGEFDREPENGIFEYLQIENGNFIQKRIFDYNELQKFKKEQYEYFLLSDEVEIIYDFWRRNNENGILNKEYVDKIIFENIMSYTRKVYVD
;
A
#
# COMPACT_ATOMS: atom_id res chain seq x y z
N MET A 1 6.61 16.55 11.65
CA MET A 1 6.91 16.00 10.32
C MET A 1 5.79 16.44 9.39
N THR A 2 6.08 16.91 8.18
CA THR A 2 5.02 17.33 7.23
C THR A 2 4.34 16.09 6.67
N ARG A 3 2.99 16.06 6.64
CA ARG A 3 2.23 14.92 6.13
C ARG A 3 2.50 14.73 4.63
N GLN A 4 2.81 13.51 4.23
CA GLN A 4 2.92 13.15 2.82
C GLN A 4 1.54 13.22 2.16
N ILE A 5 1.48 13.82 0.96
CA ILE A 5 0.25 13.83 0.18
C ILE A 5 -0.10 12.37 -0.20
N PRO A 6 -1.31 11.90 0.12
CA PRO A 6 -1.71 10.52 -0.08
C PRO A 6 -1.95 10.24 -1.57
N ASP A 7 -1.75 8.98 -1.95
CA ASP A 7 -2.31 8.47 -3.19
C ASP A 7 -3.83 8.36 -3.06
N ARG A 8 -4.52 8.24 -4.19
CA ARG A 8 -5.98 8.19 -4.24
C ARG A 8 -6.48 6.93 -4.91
N LEU A 9 -7.62 6.44 -4.45
CA LEU A 9 -8.36 5.34 -5.05
C LEU A 9 -9.78 5.79 -5.36
N ILE A 10 -10.26 5.49 -6.57
CA ILE A 10 -11.65 5.63 -6.96
C ILE A 10 -12.29 4.25 -6.93
N PHE A 11 -13.32 4.07 -6.11
CA PHE A 11 -14.10 2.83 -6.04
C PHE A 11 -15.58 3.19 -5.85
N GLU A 12 -16.46 2.58 -6.65
CA GLU A 12 -17.91 2.85 -6.64
C GLU A 12 -18.26 4.35 -6.75
N ASN A 13 -17.52 5.09 -7.59
CA ASN A 13 -17.64 6.54 -7.78
C ASN A 13 -17.33 7.40 -6.53
N LYS A 14 -16.78 6.81 -5.47
CA LYS A 14 -16.24 7.52 -4.30
C LYS A 14 -14.72 7.58 -4.37
N GLU A 15 -14.16 8.73 -4.01
CA GLU A 15 -12.72 8.94 -3.88
C GLU A 15 -12.26 8.66 -2.45
N TYR A 16 -11.11 8.01 -2.35
CA TYR A 16 -10.54 7.49 -1.12
C TYR A 16 -9.06 7.86 -1.05
N HIS A 17 -8.63 8.46 0.07
CA HIS A 17 -7.20 8.66 0.31
C HIS A 17 -6.57 7.37 0.84
N LEU A 18 -5.43 7.01 0.28
CA LEU A 18 -4.65 5.84 0.68
C LEU A 18 -3.61 6.24 1.72
N ASN A 19 -3.50 5.42 2.78
CA ASN A 19 -2.47 5.58 3.80
C ASN A 19 -1.23 4.71 3.51
N ASN A 20 -1.32 3.83 2.52
CA ASN A 20 -0.20 3.03 2.00
C ASN A 20 0.30 3.56 0.64
N TYR A 21 1.55 3.25 0.31
CA TYR A 21 2.21 3.71 -0.91
C TYR A 21 2.41 2.55 -1.89
N ILE A 22 1.32 2.12 -2.51
CA ILE A 22 1.26 0.93 -3.37
C ILE A 22 2.33 0.94 -4.49
N LEU A 23 2.53 2.07 -5.17
CA LEU A 23 3.55 2.19 -6.21
C LEU A 23 4.99 2.24 -5.67
N ASP A 24 5.19 2.60 -4.40
CA ASP A 24 6.53 2.66 -3.83
C ASP A 24 7.17 1.27 -3.74
N ASP A 25 6.38 0.27 -3.35
CA ASP A 25 6.83 -1.12 -3.32
C ASP A 25 7.13 -1.65 -4.72
N TYR A 26 6.33 -1.28 -5.73
CA TYR A 26 6.62 -1.59 -7.13
C TYR A 26 7.94 -0.96 -7.59
N PHE A 27 8.17 0.32 -7.29
CA PHE A 27 9.41 1.00 -7.66
C PHE A 27 10.62 0.49 -6.88
N ARG A 28 10.45 -0.07 -5.68
CA ARG A 28 11.53 -0.73 -4.94
C ARG A 28 11.98 -2.01 -5.66
N GLU A 29 11.04 -2.76 -6.24
CA GLU A 29 11.33 -3.96 -7.03
C GLU A 29 11.87 -3.60 -8.44
N PHE A 30 11.34 -2.53 -9.04
CA PHE A 30 11.71 -2.04 -10.38
C PHE A 30 12.24 -0.59 -10.33
N PRO A 31 13.43 -0.33 -9.76
CA PRO A 31 13.93 1.02 -9.55
C PRO A 31 14.10 1.82 -10.84
N LYS A 32 14.39 1.16 -11.97
CA LYS A 32 14.51 1.79 -13.29
C LYS A 32 13.17 2.31 -13.85
N LYS A 33 12.04 1.89 -13.28
CA LYS A 33 10.68 2.35 -13.67
C LYS A 33 10.24 3.55 -12.85
N ARG A 34 10.94 3.88 -11.75
CA ARG A 34 10.64 5.05 -10.94
C ARG A 34 10.98 6.31 -11.74
N PRO A 35 10.07 7.28 -11.87
CA PRO A 35 10.39 8.57 -12.49
C PRO A 35 11.53 9.26 -11.76
N ASN A 36 12.38 9.97 -12.51
CA ASN A 36 13.37 10.85 -11.92
C ASN A 36 12.66 12.12 -11.44
N PHE A 37 12.76 12.40 -10.15
CA PHE A 37 12.20 13.63 -9.58
C PHE A 37 13.32 14.66 -9.52
N GLU A 38 13.19 15.72 -10.31
CA GLU A 38 14.12 16.85 -10.24
C GLU A 38 13.93 17.64 -8.94
N ILE A 39 12.74 17.56 -8.34
CA ILE A 39 12.34 18.32 -7.17
C ILE A 39 11.53 17.44 -6.22
N SER A 40 11.78 17.62 -4.94
CA SER A 40 10.96 17.08 -3.86
C SER A 40 10.73 18.17 -2.81
N PHE A 41 9.63 18.08 -2.10
CA PHE A 41 9.37 18.92 -0.93
C PHE A 41 8.81 18.08 0.20
N THR A 42 8.81 18.63 1.42
CA THR A 42 8.55 17.85 2.64
C THR A 42 7.19 17.18 2.69
N ALA A 43 6.18 17.68 1.96
CA ALA A 43 4.86 17.06 1.84
C ALA A 43 4.69 16.15 0.61
N LEU A 44 5.70 16.06 -0.28
CA LEU A 44 5.70 15.16 -1.44
C LEU A 44 7.10 14.57 -1.68
N TRP A 45 7.67 13.95 -0.66
CA TRP A 45 9.03 13.38 -0.74
C TRP A 45 9.12 12.21 -1.73
N ARG A 46 8.01 11.50 -1.98
CA ARG A 46 7.92 10.48 -3.04
C ARG A 46 8.08 11.06 -4.46
N GLY A 47 7.80 12.35 -4.65
CA GLY A 47 7.89 13.04 -5.94
C GLY A 47 6.71 12.80 -6.90
N TYR A 48 5.77 11.93 -6.54
CA TYR A 48 4.57 11.65 -7.32
C TYR A 48 3.32 11.45 -6.45
N ILE A 49 2.15 11.62 -7.06
CA ILE A 49 0.83 11.26 -6.54
C ILE A 49 0.20 10.29 -7.54
N ALA A 50 -0.15 9.09 -7.07
CA ALA A 50 -0.87 8.11 -7.88
C ALA A 50 -2.38 8.20 -7.68
N ILE A 51 -3.13 8.00 -8.76
CA ILE A 51 -4.57 7.79 -8.71
C ILE A 51 -4.86 6.42 -9.29
N PHE A 52 -5.50 5.59 -8.47
CA PHE A 52 -6.00 4.28 -8.85
C PHE A 52 -7.51 4.31 -9.06
N GLU A 53 -8.02 3.39 -9.85
CA GLU A 53 -9.46 3.18 -10.03
C GLU A 53 -9.76 1.69 -10.05
N ILE A 54 -10.74 1.23 -9.29
CA ILE A 54 -11.28 -0.12 -9.43
C ILE A 54 -12.52 -0.05 -10.32
N LYS A 55 -12.41 -0.62 -11.51
CA LYS A 55 -13.48 -0.65 -12.52
C LYS A 55 -13.49 -2.01 -13.22
N ASP A 56 -14.68 -2.54 -13.50
CA ASP A 56 -14.87 -3.85 -14.14
C ASP A 56 -14.07 -4.97 -13.46
N LYS A 57 -14.08 -4.96 -12.10
CA LYS A 57 -13.31 -5.85 -11.22
C LYS A 57 -11.79 -5.81 -11.42
N LYS A 58 -11.23 -4.70 -11.91
CA LYS A 58 -9.79 -4.52 -12.12
C LYS A 58 -9.30 -3.28 -11.40
N LEU A 59 -8.17 -3.38 -10.70
CA LEU A 59 -7.40 -2.26 -10.20
C LEU A 59 -6.59 -1.66 -11.36
N LEU A 60 -6.86 -0.40 -11.65
CA LEU A 60 -6.24 0.35 -12.74
C LEU A 60 -5.38 1.48 -12.18
N ILE A 61 -4.26 1.79 -12.83
CA ILE A 61 -3.56 3.06 -12.65
C ILE A 61 -4.19 4.06 -13.61
N LYS A 62 -4.83 5.08 -13.04
CA LYS A 62 -5.47 6.16 -13.79
C LYS A 62 -4.47 7.27 -14.10
N GLU A 63 -3.72 7.70 -13.10
CA GLU A 63 -2.74 8.78 -13.21
C GLU A 63 -1.53 8.53 -12.32
N ILE A 64 -0.37 9.01 -12.76
CA ILE A 64 0.84 9.13 -11.95
C ILE A 64 1.36 10.54 -12.18
N ASN A 65 0.92 11.47 -11.33
CA ASN A 65 1.28 12.87 -11.44
C ASN A 65 2.59 13.12 -10.72
N CYS A 66 3.63 13.44 -11.49
CA CYS A 66 4.96 13.75 -10.95
C CYS A 66 5.19 15.26 -10.94
N LEU A 67 5.89 15.72 -9.91
CA LEU A 67 6.35 17.10 -9.81
C LEU A 67 7.46 17.34 -10.84
N THR A 68 7.34 18.40 -11.63
CA THR A 68 8.28 18.69 -12.73
C THR A 68 9.13 19.93 -12.51
N ASP A 69 8.68 20.89 -11.70
CA ASP A 69 9.43 22.13 -11.46
C ASP A 69 9.11 22.79 -10.09
N ILE A 70 9.84 23.88 -9.78
CA ILE A 70 9.72 24.63 -8.52
C ILE A 70 8.40 25.39 -8.39
N ASN A 71 7.65 25.52 -9.48
CA ASN A 71 6.34 26.15 -9.52
C ASN A 71 5.23 25.15 -9.18
N PHE A 72 5.60 23.94 -8.77
CA PHE A 72 4.71 22.83 -8.45
C PHE A 72 3.87 22.34 -9.63
N ASN A 73 4.39 22.48 -10.86
CA ASN A 73 3.73 21.92 -12.03
C ASN A 73 3.75 20.39 -11.99
N MET A 74 2.59 19.79 -12.25
CA MET A 74 2.40 18.34 -12.29
C MET A 74 2.24 17.87 -13.73
N LYS A 75 2.96 16.80 -14.09
CA LYS A 75 2.76 16.09 -15.36
C LYS A 75 2.44 14.63 -15.06
N SER A 76 1.45 14.08 -15.75
CA SER A 76 1.19 12.64 -15.68
C SER A 76 2.22 11.87 -16.50
N PHE A 77 2.84 10.87 -15.87
CA PHE A 77 3.77 9.93 -16.50
C PHE A 77 3.16 8.53 -16.65
N LYS A 78 1.84 8.40 -16.46
CA LYS A 78 1.14 7.11 -16.50
C LYS A 78 1.49 6.30 -17.75
N GLU A 79 1.39 6.89 -18.94
CA GLU A 79 1.60 6.17 -20.21
C GLU A 79 3.05 5.73 -20.42
N GLU A 80 4.01 6.48 -19.88
CA GLU A 80 5.44 6.17 -19.99
C GLU A 80 5.83 4.99 -19.09
N ILE A 81 5.22 4.89 -17.90
CA ILE A 81 5.54 3.87 -16.90
C ILE A 81 4.66 2.62 -17.06
N PHE A 82 3.36 2.84 -17.25
CA PHE A 82 2.30 1.84 -17.35
C PHE A 82 1.44 2.11 -18.59
N PRO A 83 1.90 1.70 -19.78
CA PRO A 83 1.11 1.84 -21.01
C PRO A 83 -0.21 1.06 -20.91
N GLU A 84 -0.19 -0.09 -20.24
CA GLU A 84 -1.38 -0.83 -19.86
C GLU A 84 -1.97 -0.29 -18.56
N ASN A 85 -3.30 -0.14 -18.51
CA ASN A 85 -3.98 0.46 -17.37
C ASN A 85 -4.05 -0.48 -16.16
N LYS A 86 -4.14 -1.79 -16.37
CA LYS A 86 -4.35 -2.75 -15.28
C LYS A 86 -3.07 -2.91 -14.47
N PHE A 87 -3.17 -2.70 -13.15
CA PHE A 87 -2.04 -2.84 -12.26
C PHE A 87 -1.89 -4.27 -11.74
N GLU A 88 -1.48 -5.17 -12.65
CA GLU A 88 -1.41 -6.61 -12.39
C GLU A 88 -0.38 -7.01 -11.34
N TRP A 89 0.60 -6.16 -11.07
CA TRP A 89 1.63 -6.42 -10.07
C TRP A 89 1.07 -6.45 -8.63
N TYR A 90 -0.03 -5.76 -8.36
CA TYR A 90 -0.53 -5.63 -7.00
C TYR A 90 -1.44 -6.80 -6.59
N SER A 91 -1.11 -7.38 -5.44
CA SER A 91 -1.96 -8.27 -4.66
C SER A 91 -1.88 -7.83 -3.20
N GLY A 92 -3.01 -7.82 -2.49
CA GLY A 92 -3.07 -7.39 -1.10
C GLY A 92 -4.41 -6.80 -0.71
N LEU A 93 -4.42 -6.06 0.40
CA LEU A 93 -5.60 -5.42 0.97
C LEU A 93 -5.46 -3.89 0.93
N ILE A 94 -6.51 -3.20 0.46
CA ILE A 94 -6.57 -1.74 0.44
C ILE A 94 -7.67 -1.26 1.39
N ARG A 95 -7.30 -0.52 2.43
CA ARG A 95 -8.25 0.01 3.43
C ARG A 95 -9.05 1.20 2.86
N ILE A 96 -10.37 1.17 3.01
CA ILE A 96 -11.30 2.18 2.49
C ILE A 96 -12.35 2.74 3.48
N ASP A 97 -12.24 2.49 4.78
CA ASP A 97 -13.18 3.01 5.80
C ASP A 97 -12.93 4.47 6.23
N ASP A 98 -13.87 5.07 6.97
CA ASP A 98 -13.77 6.48 7.39
C ASP A 98 -12.82 6.69 8.59
N PHE A 99 -12.32 5.63 9.25
CA PHE A 99 -11.39 5.72 10.40
C PHE A 99 -9.91 5.91 9.99
N ARG A 100 -9.64 6.23 8.71
CA ARG A 100 -8.32 6.50 8.13
C ARG A 100 -7.71 7.86 8.53
N GLY A 101 -7.79 8.21 9.81
CA GLY A 101 -7.04 9.34 10.36
C GLY A 101 -5.53 9.17 10.22
N GLU A 102 -4.75 10.15 10.68
CA GLU A 102 -3.28 10.24 10.54
C GLU A 102 -2.48 8.99 11.02
N PHE A 103 -3.10 8.10 11.80
CA PHE A 103 -2.43 6.96 12.44
C PHE A 103 -3.08 5.61 12.16
N ASP A 104 -3.95 5.51 11.14
CA ASP A 104 -4.67 4.27 10.81
C ASP A 104 -5.32 3.60 12.04
N ARG A 105 -5.87 4.42 12.95
CA ARG A 105 -6.36 3.92 14.23
C ARG A 105 -7.45 2.88 14.03
N GLU A 106 -7.46 1.91 14.93
CA GLU A 106 -8.45 0.85 15.01
C GLU A 106 -9.23 1.00 16.33
N PRO A 107 -10.14 1.99 16.46
CA PRO A 107 -10.93 2.13 17.68
C PRO A 107 -11.89 0.93 17.85
N GLU A 108 -12.19 0.56 19.08
CA GLU A 108 -13.02 -0.63 19.38
C GLU A 108 -14.44 -0.56 18.80
N ASN A 109 -14.98 0.65 18.60
CA ASN A 109 -16.29 0.89 17.98
C ASN A 109 -16.21 1.13 16.47
N GLY A 110 -15.05 0.89 15.85
CA GLY A 110 -14.82 1.11 14.44
C GLY A 110 -15.43 0.02 13.56
N ILE A 111 -15.77 0.42 12.33
CA ILE A 111 -16.07 -0.49 11.22
C ILE A 111 -15.00 -0.28 10.17
N PHE A 112 -14.34 -1.37 9.80
CA PHE A 112 -13.17 -1.36 8.94
C PHE A 112 -13.50 -2.02 7.62
N GLU A 113 -13.11 -1.37 6.52
CA GLU A 113 -13.46 -1.81 5.18
C GLU A 113 -12.18 -1.99 4.38
N TYR A 114 -12.01 -3.16 3.79
CA TYR A 114 -10.84 -3.50 2.97
C TYR A 114 -11.28 -4.05 1.62
N LEU A 115 -10.58 -3.65 0.57
CA LEU A 115 -10.72 -4.23 -0.76
C LEU A 115 -9.61 -5.26 -0.95
N GLN A 116 -9.99 -6.51 -1.21
CA GLN A 116 -9.05 -7.57 -1.56
C GLN A 116 -8.77 -7.55 -3.05
N ILE A 117 -7.49 -7.40 -3.38
CA ILE A 117 -6.98 -7.40 -4.76
C ILE A 117 -6.03 -8.58 -4.95
N GLU A 118 -6.17 -9.29 -6.06
CA GLU A 118 -5.25 -10.35 -6.46
C GLU A 118 -4.85 -10.18 -7.93
N ASN A 119 -3.56 -9.97 -8.19
CA ASN A 119 -2.96 -9.75 -9.50
C ASN A 119 -3.71 -8.64 -10.28
N GLY A 120 -4.01 -7.55 -9.58
CA GLY A 120 -4.78 -6.42 -10.08
C GLY A 120 -6.27 -6.70 -10.29
N ASN A 121 -6.81 -7.83 -9.83
CA ASN A 121 -8.25 -8.12 -9.90
C ASN A 121 -8.90 -7.87 -8.54
N PHE A 122 -10.01 -7.12 -8.54
CA PHE A 122 -10.83 -6.95 -7.34
C PHE A 122 -11.63 -8.22 -7.07
N ILE A 123 -11.39 -8.81 -5.91
CA ILE A 123 -12.01 -10.07 -5.49
C ILE A 123 -13.29 -9.78 -4.69
N GLN A 124 -13.16 -9.02 -3.60
CA GLN A 124 -14.27 -8.70 -2.71
C GLN A 124 -13.95 -7.50 -1.80
N LYS A 125 -15.02 -6.92 -1.26
CA LYS A 125 -14.96 -5.98 -0.14
C LYS A 125 -15.17 -6.76 1.15
N ARG A 126 -14.24 -6.64 2.09
CA ARG A 126 -14.30 -7.20 3.44
C ARG A 126 -14.68 -6.09 4.41
N ILE A 127 -15.56 -6.41 5.36
CA ILE A 127 -16.03 -5.50 6.39
C ILE A 127 -15.81 -6.20 7.73
N PHE A 128 -15.22 -5.50 8.68
CA PHE A 128 -14.91 -6.03 10.00
C PHE A 128 -15.36 -5.04 11.08
N ASP A 129 -15.90 -5.57 12.18
CA ASP A 129 -15.78 -4.87 13.46
C ASP A 129 -14.35 -4.99 14.03
N TYR A 130 -14.08 -4.36 15.18
CA TYR A 130 -12.77 -4.42 15.82
C TYR A 130 -12.31 -5.84 16.15
N ASN A 131 -13.17 -6.66 16.74
CA ASN A 131 -12.79 -8.01 17.18
C ASN A 131 -12.54 -8.93 15.98
N GLU A 132 -13.38 -8.82 14.95
CA GLU A 132 -13.22 -9.52 13.69
C GLU A 132 -11.91 -9.12 13.00
N LEU A 133 -11.57 -7.83 12.97
CA LEU A 133 -10.31 -7.34 12.41
C LEU A 133 -9.10 -7.89 13.18
N GLN A 134 -9.11 -7.83 14.52
CA GLN A 134 -7.99 -8.34 15.32
C GLN A 134 -7.82 -9.86 15.14
N LYS A 135 -8.93 -10.61 15.06
CA LYS A 135 -8.91 -12.05 14.78
C LYS A 135 -8.32 -12.32 13.39
N PHE A 136 -8.80 -11.61 12.36
CA PHE A 136 -8.30 -11.73 10.99
C PHE A 136 -6.80 -11.43 10.91
N LYS A 137 -6.33 -10.33 11.53
CA LYS A 137 -4.90 -9.96 11.57
C LYS A 137 -4.05 -11.05 12.19
N LYS A 138 -4.52 -11.68 13.28
CA LYS A 138 -3.84 -12.78 13.94
C LYS A 138 -3.72 -14.02 13.05
N GLU A 139 -4.83 -14.47 12.48
CA GLU A 139 -4.83 -15.64 11.59
C GLU A 139 -3.98 -15.38 10.34
N GLN A 140 -4.12 -14.20 9.73
CA GLN A 140 -3.33 -13.79 8.57
C GLN A 140 -1.83 -13.76 8.89
N TYR A 141 -1.44 -13.29 10.08
CA TYR A 141 -0.05 -13.28 10.54
C TYR A 141 0.51 -14.69 10.76
N GLU A 142 -0.26 -15.58 11.39
CA GLU A 142 0.14 -16.98 11.60
C GLU A 142 0.41 -17.68 10.27
N TYR A 143 -0.45 -17.48 9.26
CA TYR A 143 -0.21 -18.01 7.91
C TYR A 143 0.98 -17.33 7.22
N PHE A 144 1.12 -16.01 7.37
CA PHE A 144 2.23 -15.26 6.78
C PHE A 144 3.59 -15.79 7.25
N LEU A 145 3.75 -16.08 8.55
CA LEU A 145 4.98 -16.66 9.10
C LEU A 145 5.31 -18.06 8.56
N LEU A 146 4.31 -18.80 8.07
CA LEU A 146 4.50 -20.12 7.44
C LEU A 146 4.76 -20.03 5.93
N SER A 147 4.64 -18.83 5.35
CA SER A 147 4.80 -18.59 3.91
C SER A 147 6.23 -18.18 3.55
N ASP A 148 6.61 -18.39 2.29
CA ASP A 148 7.89 -17.89 1.77
C ASP A 148 7.96 -16.35 1.71
N GLU A 149 6.83 -15.63 1.86
CA GLU A 149 6.79 -14.16 1.84
C GLU A 149 7.51 -13.55 3.05
N VAL A 150 7.58 -14.27 4.18
CA VAL A 150 8.22 -13.77 5.41
C VAL A 150 9.71 -13.52 5.23
N GLU A 151 10.41 -14.36 4.47
CA GLU A 151 11.85 -14.22 4.24
C GLU A 151 12.17 -12.97 3.41
N ILE A 152 11.28 -12.59 2.48
CA ILE A 152 11.42 -11.35 1.70
C ILE A 152 11.39 -10.14 2.64
N ILE A 153 10.51 -10.16 3.64
CA ILE A 153 10.40 -9.07 4.63
C ILE A 153 11.59 -9.09 5.58
N TYR A 154 12.04 -10.25 6.06
CA TYR A 154 13.25 -10.32 6.87
C TYR A 154 14.49 -9.83 6.11
N ASP A 155 14.65 -10.17 4.83
CA ASP A 155 15.73 -9.66 3.99
C ASP A 155 15.65 -8.15 3.77
N PHE A 156 14.44 -7.59 3.67
CA PHE A 156 14.25 -6.15 3.64
C PHE A 156 14.74 -5.50 4.94
N TRP A 157 14.37 -6.03 6.11
CA TRP A 157 14.82 -5.51 7.40
C TRP A 157 16.32 -5.72 7.63
N ARG A 158 16.90 -6.84 7.18
CA ARG A 158 18.35 -7.10 7.22
C ARG A 158 19.13 -6.05 6.43
N ARG A 159 18.74 -5.81 5.17
CA ARG A 159 19.40 -4.82 4.29
C ARG A 159 19.33 -3.39 4.81
N ASN A 160 18.20 -3.00 5.40
CA ASN A 160 18.05 -1.66 5.97
C ASN A 160 18.72 -1.50 7.35
N ASN A 161 19.19 -2.60 7.95
CA ASN A 161 19.91 -2.61 9.23
C ASN A 161 21.25 -3.34 9.11
N GLU A 162 21.94 -3.27 7.97
CA GLU A 162 23.16 -4.04 7.68
C GLU A 162 24.27 -3.89 8.74
N ASN A 163 24.24 -2.82 9.55
CA ASN A 163 25.19 -2.56 10.64
C ASN A 163 24.57 -2.71 12.06
N GLY A 164 23.36 -3.26 12.19
CA GLY A 164 22.61 -3.38 13.43
C GLY A 164 22.29 -4.82 13.84
N ILE A 165 21.93 -5.03 15.11
CA ILE A 165 21.38 -6.31 15.58
C ILE A 165 19.92 -6.39 15.14
N LEU A 166 19.60 -7.32 14.26
CA LEU A 166 18.22 -7.61 13.91
C LEU A 166 17.58 -8.40 15.06
N ASN A 167 16.81 -7.71 15.90
CA ASN A 167 15.97 -8.38 16.88
C ASN A 167 14.75 -8.95 16.16
N LYS A 168 14.75 -10.27 15.92
CA LYS A 168 13.67 -10.96 15.23
C LYS A 168 12.31 -10.74 15.91
N GLU A 169 12.25 -10.79 17.23
CA GLU A 169 11.00 -10.55 17.98
C GLU A 169 10.44 -9.14 17.75
N TYR A 170 11.33 -8.15 17.62
CA TYR A 170 10.94 -6.78 17.31
C TYR A 170 10.40 -6.66 15.87
N VAL A 171 11.05 -7.32 14.91
CA VAL A 171 10.58 -7.34 13.52
C VAL A 171 9.24 -8.06 13.40
N ASP A 172 9.08 -9.20 14.08
CA ASP A 172 7.84 -9.98 14.16
C ASP A 172 6.68 -9.14 14.71
N LYS A 173 6.95 -8.34 15.76
CA LYS A 173 5.96 -7.38 16.29
C LYS A 173 5.55 -6.34 15.24
N ILE A 174 6.51 -5.76 14.51
CA ILE A 174 6.21 -4.79 13.45
C ILE A 174 5.40 -5.44 12.32
N ILE A 175 5.75 -6.66 11.92
CA ILE A 175 5.02 -7.41 10.90
C ILE A 175 3.59 -7.65 11.35
N PHE A 176 3.37 -8.11 12.59
CA PHE A 176 2.03 -8.32 13.13
C PHE A 176 1.19 -7.03 13.14
N GLU A 177 1.75 -5.92 13.65
CA GLU A 177 1.06 -4.63 13.72
C GLU A 177 0.66 -4.11 12.33
N ASN A 178 1.45 -4.42 11.30
CA ASN A 178 1.27 -3.95 9.91
C ASN A 178 0.92 -5.08 8.94
N ILE A 179 0.37 -6.20 9.42
CA ILE A 179 0.18 -7.42 8.61
C ILE A 179 -0.71 -7.17 7.38
N MET A 180 -1.66 -6.26 7.50
CA MET A 180 -2.57 -5.85 6.43
C MET A 180 -1.84 -5.17 5.26
N SER A 181 -0.66 -4.60 5.51
CA SER A 181 0.19 -3.94 4.51
C SER A 181 1.28 -4.87 3.95
N TYR A 182 1.77 -5.83 4.74
CA TYR A 182 2.81 -6.76 4.31
C TYR A 182 2.28 -7.94 3.49
N THR A 183 1.02 -8.30 3.70
CA THR A 183 0.39 -9.45 3.05
C THR A 183 0.15 -9.18 1.56
N ARG A 184 0.69 -10.03 0.67
CA ARG A 184 0.29 -10.07 -0.75
C ARG A 184 -0.80 -11.11 -1.03
N LYS A 185 -0.92 -12.15 -0.19
CA LYS A 185 -1.93 -13.20 -0.30
C LYS A 185 -2.83 -13.25 0.93
N VAL A 186 -4.14 -13.11 0.73
CA VAL A 186 -5.10 -13.31 1.82
C VAL A 186 -5.31 -14.81 2.01
N TYR A 187 -4.93 -15.33 3.19
CA TYR A 187 -4.98 -16.76 3.51
C TYR A 187 -6.24 -17.17 4.27
N VAL A 188 -7.01 -16.17 4.73
CA VAL A 188 -8.18 -16.35 5.59
C VAL A 188 -9.44 -16.01 4.79
N ASP A 189 -10.45 -16.87 4.89
CA ASP A 189 -11.74 -16.70 4.21
C ASP A 189 -12.57 -15.55 4.78
#